data_AF-A0A7S4R7G5-F1
#
_entry.id   AF-A0A7S4R7G5-F1
#
_cell.length_a   1.000
_cell.length_b   1.000
_cell.length_c   1.000
_cell.angle_alpha   90.00
_cell.angle_beta   90.00
_cell.angle_gamma   90.00
#
_symmetry.space_group_name_H-M   'P 1'
#
loop_
_entity.id
_entity.type
_entity.pdbx_description
1 polymer ?
#
loop_
_entity_poly.entity_id
_entity_poly.type
_entity_poly.pdbx_seq_one_letter_code
_entity_poly.pdbx_strand_id
1 'polypeptide(L)'
;MEDSQFLALKEMDDDVKRAAMKFLLALVSCGFKIVSNDLPFALNRMLELTLIYGVCEESCAALATISFVLCGHHGDWNGSSRTGEIALLLLERLQANEYACIVTSMVNLAKSWTEPLRLTMKQLFFSYEIGMQTGAIHDAMMCAIAYCYNGFFSGIDLLTLEKDVRRFREQMSEYKQKVAIYQSTPLAQTVLNLI
;
A
#
# COMPACT_ATOMS: atom_id res chain seq x y z
N MET A 1 12.30 18.57 -10.12
CA MET A 1 11.49 19.30 -9.13
C MET A 1 12.00 18.94 -7.75
N GLU A 2 12.24 19.93 -6.89
CA GLU A 2 12.62 19.69 -5.49
C GLU A 2 11.40 19.23 -4.68
N ASP A 3 11.60 18.48 -3.59
CA ASP A 3 10.50 17.91 -2.79
C ASP A 3 9.63 18.98 -2.13
N SER A 4 10.26 20.08 -1.74
CA SER A 4 9.60 21.29 -1.25
C SER A 4 8.62 21.88 -2.26
N GLN A 5 8.92 21.80 -3.55
CA GLN A 5 8.08 22.33 -4.62
C GLN A 5 6.85 21.44 -4.85
N PHE A 6 6.98 20.12 -4.66
CA PHE A 6 5.83 19.21 -4.73
C PHE A 6 4.85 19.48 -3.60
N LEU A 7 5.36 19.62 -2.38
CA LEU A 7 4.54 19.92 -1.19
C LEU A 7 3.93 21.32 -1.21
N ALA A 8 4.46 22.23 -2.03
CA ALA A 8 3.91 23.56 -2.25
C ALA A 8 2.84 23.62 -3.35
N LEU A 9 2.56 22.51 -4.05
CA LEU A 9 1.50 22.47 -5.06
C LEU A 9 0.16 22.80 -4.42
N LYS A 10 -0.61 23.67 -5.09
CA LYS A 10 -1.98 23.98 -4.70
C LYS A 10 -2.87 22.74 -4.77
N GLU A 11 -4.00 22.80 -4.09
CA GLU A 11 -5.04 21.78 -4.26
C GLU A 11 -5.68 21.86 -5.64
N MET A 12 -6.12 20.71 -6.14
CA MET A 12 -6.73 20.58 -7.46
C MET A 12 -8.16 21.12 -7.45
N ASP A 13 -8.38 22.26 -8.10
CA ASP A 13 -9.70 22.93 -8.15
C ASP A 13 -10.63 22.39 -9.27
N ASP A 14 -10.08 21.74 -10.30
CA ASP A 14 -10.85 21.28 -11.47
C ASP A 14 -11.55 19.94 -11.16
N ASP A 15 -12.87 19.98 -11.00
CA ASP A 15 -13.73 18.81 -10.70
C ASP A 15 -13.60 17.68 -11.73
N VAL A 16 -13.39 18.00 -13.01
CA VAL A 16 -13.20 16.99 -14.06
C VAL A 16 -11.88 16.26 -13.85
N LYS A 17 -10.83 16.96 -13.43
CA LYS A 17 -9.53 16.33 -13.11
C LYS A 17 -9.61 15.51 -11.83
N ARG A 18 -10.32 15.98 -10.81
CA ARG A 18 -10.57 15.18 -9.59
C ARG A 18 -11.32 13.89 -9.91
N ALA A 19 -12.36 13.95 -10.73
CA ALA A 19 -13.08 12.76 -11.20
C ALA A 19 -12.17 11.81 -11.99
N ALA A 20 -11.29 12.36 -12.85
CA ALA A 20 -10.30 11.56 -13.57
C ALA A 20 -9.30 10.87 -12.61
N MET A 21 -8.85 11.56 -11.56
CA MET A 21 -7.96 10.99 -10.54
C MET A 21 -8.61 9.80 -9.83
N LYS A 22 -9.88 9.92 -9.43
CA LYS A 22 -10.67 8.81 -8.85
C LYS A 22 -10.77 7.61 -9.79
N PHE A 23 -11.11 7.87 -11.06
CA PHE A 23 -11.21 6.82 -12.06
C PHE A 23 -9.88 6.10 -12.29
N LEU A 24 -8.79 6.86 -12.42
CA LEU A 24 -7.45 6.31 -12.60
C LEU A 24 -7.00 5.51 -11.39
N LEU A 25 -7.28 5.97 -10.16
CA LEU A 25 -6.94 5.21 -8.96
C LEU A 25 -7.70 3.88 -8.90
N ALA A 26 -8.99 3.87 -9.25
CA ALA A 26 -9.76 2.64 -9.35
C ALA A 26 -9.17 1.68 -10.41
N LEU A 27 -8.73 2.22 -11.55
CA LEU A 27 -8.04 1.45 -12.59
C LEU A 27 -6.73 0.86 -12.08
N VAL A 28 -5.95 1.61 -11.30
CA VAL A 28 -4.70 1.14 -10.66
C VAL A 28 -4.99 -0.01 -9.68
N SER A 29 -6.00 0.13 -8.81
CA SER A 29 -6.39 -0.91 -7.86
C SER A 29 -6.85 -2.21 -8.55
N CYS A 30 -7.51 -2.10 -9.71
CA CYS A 30 -7.86 -3.25 -10.54
C CYS A 30 -6.65 -3.83 -11.29
N GLY A 31 -5.84 -2.96 -11.91
CA GLY A 31 -4.67 -3.33 -12.71
C GLY A 31 -3.62 -4.10 -11.91
N PHE A 32 -3.42 -3.74 -10.65
CA PHE A 32 -2.53 -4.44 -9.73
C PHE A 32 -2.94 -5.89 -9.50
N LYS A 33 -4.25 -6.19 -9.52
CA LYS A 33 -4.79 -7.54 -9.29
C LYS A 33 -4.63 -8.47 -10.48
N ILE A 34 -4.53 -7.91 -11.70
CA ILE A 34 -4.43 -8.67 -12.95
C ILE A 34 -3.04 -8.57 -13.59
N VAL A 35 -2.09 -7.88 -12.94
CA VAL A 35 -0.73 -7.62 -13.46
C VAL A 35 -0.79 -7.02 -14.87
N SER A 36 -1.64 -6.00 -15.05
CA SER A 36 -1.77 -5.36 -16.35
C SER A 36 -0.56 -4.49 -16.68
N ASN A 37 -0.10 -4.56 -17.93
CA ASN A 37 0.88 -3.63 -18.51
C ASN A 37 0.39 -2.18 -18.55
N ASP A 38 -0.90 -1.93 -18.28
CA ASP A 38 -1.49 -0.58 -18.28
C ASP A 38 -1.23 0.20 -16.98
N LEU A 39 -0.80 -0.49 -15.91
CA LEU A 39 -0.59 0.11 -14.59
C LEU A 39 0.36 1.32 -14.60
N PRO A 40 1.52 1.27 -15.29
CA PRO A 40 2.42 2.41 -15.36
C PRO A 40 1.80 3.61 -16.10
N PHE A 41 0.95 3.38 -17.11
CA PHE A 41 0.30 4.46 -17.85
C PHE A 41 -0.70 5.20 -16.97
N ALA A 42 -1.50 4.48 -16.18
CA ALA A 42 -2.44 5.08 -15.24
C ALA A 42 -1.71 5.91 -14.17
N LEU A 43 -0.65 5.36 -13.55
CA LEU A 43 0.14 6.06 -12.54
C LEU A 43 0.86 7.28 -13.10
N ASN A 44 1.47 7.18 -14.28
CA ASN A 44 2.10 8.30 -14.95
C ASN A 44 1.08 9.41 -15.27
N ARG A 45 -0.13 9.04 -15.69
CA ARG A 45 -1.19 10.01 -15.95
C ARG A 45 -1.65 10.71 -14.67
N MET A 46 -1.78 9.99 -13.56
CA MET A 46 -2.11 10.60 -12.25
C MET A 46 -1.01 11.56 -11.78
N LEU A 47 0.26 11.20 -11.98
CA LEU A 47 1.39 12.07 -11.65
C LEU A 47 1.38 13.34 -12.50
N GLU A 48 1.16 13.21 -13.81
CA GLU A 48 1.04 14.36 -14.71
C GLU A 48 -0.10 15.30 -14.30
N LEU A 49 -1.28 14.75 -14.01
CA LEU A 49 -2.42 15.54 -13.53
C LEU A 49 -2.11 16.26 -12.21
N THR A 50 -1.42 15.58 -11.30
CA THR A 50 -1.01 16.16 -10.02
C THR A 50 -0.05 17.33 -10.22
N LEU A 51 0.92 17.20 -11.11
CA LEU A 51 1.93 18.23 -11.39
C LEU A 51 1.35 19.45 -12.11
N ILE A 52 0.39 19.26 -13.02
CA ILE A 52 -0.18 20.34 -13.84
C ILE A 52 -1.34 21.05 -13.13
N TYR A 53 -2.22 20.29 -12.48
CA TYR A 53 -3.49 20.81 -11.95
C TYR A 53 -3.53 20.95 -10.43
N GLY A 54 -2.50 20.47 -9.72
CA GLY A 54 -2.43 20.50 -8.26
C GLY A 54 -2.68 19.12 -7.64
N VAL A 55 -2.52 19.04 -6.32
CA VAL A 55 -2.69 17.78 -5.57
C VAL A 55 -4.13 17.55 -5.15
N CYS A 56 -4.50 16.28 -5.04
CA CYS A 56 -5.75 15.81 -4.45
C CYS A 56 -5.47 14.59 -3.57
N GLU A 57 -6.47 14.12 -2.83
CA GLU A 57 -6.31 12.98 -1.93
C GLU A 57 -5.78 11.72 -2.67
N GLU A 58 -6.28 11.48 -3.87
CA GLU A 58 -5.86 10.37 -4.75
C GLU A 58 -4.39 10.49 -5.18
N SER A 59 -3.82 11.70 -5.21
CA SER A 59 -2.40 11.92 -5.47
C SER A 59 -1.53 11.23 -4.42
N CYS A 60 -1.97 11.18 -3.16
CA CYS A 60 -1.23 10.52 -2.09
C CYS A 60 -1.10 9.01 -2.36
N ALA A 61 -2.22 8.36 -2.68
CA ALA A 61 -2.25 6.93 -3.00
C ALA A 61 -1.44 6.60 -4.27
N ALA A 62 -1.50 7.46 -5.29
CA ALA A 62 -0.70 7.30 -6.50
C ALA A 62 0.80 7.36 -6.22
N LEU A 63 1.26 8.35 -5.44
CA LEU A 63 2.67 8.49 -5.07
C LEU A 63 3.17 7.32 -4.21
N ALA A 64 2.36 6.86 -3.25
CA ALA A 64 2.69 5.69 -2.44
C ALA A 64 2.81 4.43 -3.31
N THR A 65 1.93 4.27 -4.31
CA THR A 65 1.99 3.16 -5.26
C THR A 65 3.24 3.26 -6.16
N ILE A 66 3.58 4.47 -6.63
CA ILE A 66 4.81 4.72 -7.38
C ILE A 66 6.04 4.34 -6.55
N SER A 67 6.07 4.71 -5.26
CA SER A 67 7.13 4.33 -4.33
C SER A 67 7.33 2.81 -4.27
N PHE A 68 6.24 2.06 -4.14
CA PHE A 68 6.29 0.60 -4.15
C PHE A 68 6.81 0.04 -5.48
N VAL A 69 6.34 0.55 -6.61
CA VAL A 69 6.77 0.12 -7.95
C VAL A 69 8.25 0.42 -8.21
N LEU A 70 8.73 1.61 -7.84
CA LEU A 70 10.15 1.99 -7.97
C LEU A 70 11.06 1.04 -7.19
N CYS A 71 10.63 0.64 -6.00
CA CYS A 71 11.40 -0.26 -5.16
C CYS A 71 11.45 -1.68 -5.75
N GLY A 72 10.26 -2.27 -6.00
CA GLY A 72 10.15 -3.69 -6.36
C GLY A 72 10.52 -4.00 -7.80
N HIS A 73 10.23 -3.10 -8.74
CA HIS A 73 10.42 -3.37 -10.17
C HIS A 73 11.70 -2.73 -10.74
N HIS A 74 11.97 -1.48 -10.36
CA HIS A 74 13.10 -0.73 -10.91
C HIS A 74 14.37 -0.82 -10.07
N GLY A 75 14.28 -1.28 -8.83
CA GLY A 75 15.41 -1.28 -7.91
C GLY A 75 15.92 0.14 -7.60
N ASP A 76 15.06 1.16 -7.70
CA ASP A 76 15.38 2.54 -7.33
C ASP A 76 14.91 2.84 -5.90
N TRP A 77 15.79 2.61 -4.94
CA TRP A 77 15.47 2.63 -3.52
C TRP A 77 15.40 4.07 -3.01
N ASN A 78 16.25 4.95 -3.58
CA ASN A 78 16.26 6.38 -3.28
C ASN A 78 14.99 7.05 -3.82
N GLY A 79 14.63 6.77 -5.08
CA GLY A 79 13.39 7.25 -5.67
C GLY A 79 12.16 6.76 -4.91
N SER A 80 12.18 5.49 -4.49
CA SER A 80 11.13 4.91 -3.65
C SER A 80 10.99 5.62 -2.30
N SER A 81 12.09 5.79 -1.56
CA SER A 81 12.08 6.47 -0.26
C SER A 81 11.54 7.90 -0.39
N ARG A 82 12.06 8.64 -1.39
CA ARG A 82 11.68 10.02 -1.66
C ARG A 82 10.19 10.16 -1.98
N THR A 83 9.68 9.36 -2.91
CA THR A 83 8.26 9.39 -3.30
C THR A 83 7.34 8.94 -2.17
N GLY A 84 7.76 7.97 -1.36
CA GLY A 84 7.00 7.49 -0.21
C GLY A 84 6.89 8.55 0.90
N GLU A 85 7.97 9.28 1.16
CA GLU A 85 7.97 10.37 2.14
C GLU A 85 7.05 11.52 1.71
N ILE A 86 7.09 11.91 0.42
CA ILE A 86 6.17 12.91 -0.13
C ILE A 86 4.71 12.44 0.00
N ALA A 87 4.42 11.15 -0.27
CA ALA A 87 3.08 10.61 -0.14
C ALA A 87 2.54 10.71 1.30
N LEU A 88 3.38 10.42 2.31
CA LEU A 88 3.02 10.54 3.73
C LEU A 88 2.79 12.00 4.15
N LEU A 89 3.66 12.92 3.71
CA LEU A 89 3.51 14.35 4.01
C LEU A 89 2.26 14.94 3.37
N LEU A 90 1.91 14.51 2.14
CA LEU A 90 0.67 14.94 1.50
C LEU A 90 -0.58 14.36 2.16
N LEU A 91 -0.51 13.10 2.60
CA LEU A 91 -1.60 12.47 3.36
C LEU A 91 -1.96 13.30 4.60
N GLU A 92 -0.94 13.73 5.37
CA GLU A 92 -1.13 14.60 6.53
C GLU A 92 -1.65 15.99 6.14
N ARG A 93 -1.05 16.61 5.11
CA ARG A 93 -1.43 17.95 4.64
C ARG A 93 -2.88 18.03 4.19
N LEU A 94 -3.34 17.03 3.41
CA LEU A 94 -4.69 16.98 2.84
C LEU A 94 -5.71 16.34 3.78
N GLN A 95 -5.28 15.83 4.94
CA GLN A 95 -6.13 15.08 5.87
C GLN A 95 -6.89 13.93 5.19
N ALA A 96 -6.24 13.27 4.23
CA ALA A 96 -6.84 12.28 3.34
C ALA A 96 -7.00 10.90 4.02
N ASN A 97 -7.72 10.88 5.15
CA ASN A 97 -7.85 9.73 6.04
C ASN A 97 -8.39 8.46 5.35
N GLU A 98 -9.22 8.63 4.30
CA GLU A 98 -9.72 7.53 3.48
C GLU A 98 -8.57 6.71 2.84
N TYR A 99 -7.48 7.39 2.45
CA TYR A 99 -6.32 6.79 1.79
C TYR A 99 -5.18 6.45 2.75
N ALA A 100 -5.34 6.70 4.06
CA ALA A 100 -4.26 6.49 5.02
C ALA A 100 -3.74 5.06 5.01
N CYS A 101 -4.63 4.06 5.00
CA CYS A 101 -4.23 2.65 5.00
C CYS A 101 -3.40 2.29 3.77
N ILE A 102 -3.86 2.63 2.55
CA ILE A 102 -3.15 2.29 1.31
C ILE A 102 -1.82 3.04 1.21
N VAL A 103 -1.78 4.32 1.61
CA VAL A 103 -0.55 5.12 1.58
C VAL A 103 0.49 4.52 2.53
N THR A 104 0.14 4.31 3.80
CA THR A 104 1.09 3.75 4.76
C THR A 104 1.49 2.33 4.38
N SER A 105 0.55 1.50 3.89
CA SER A 105 0.87 0.13 3.50
C SER A 105 1.87 0.07 2.35
N MET A 106 1.67 0.85 1.28
CA MET A 106 2.55 0.81 0.12
C MET A 106 3.96 1.33 0.45
N VAL A 107 4.05 2.39 1.26
CA VAL A 107 5.35 2.91 1.73
C VAL A 107 6.06 1.90 2.62
N ASN A 108 5.36 1.24 3.54
CA ASN A 108 5.95 0.24 4.42
C ASN A 108 6.36 -1.04 3.68
N LEU A 109 5.61 -1.43 2.65
CA LEU A 109 5.99 -2.50 1.73
C LEU A 109 7.22 -2.13 0.89
N ALA A 110 7.38 -0.87 0.50
CA ALA A 110 8.59 -0.44 -0.18
C ALA A 110 9.82 -0.52 0.76
N LYS A 111 9.64 -0.11 2.03
CA LYS A 111 10.70 -0.17 3.06
C LYS A 111 11.20 -1.58 3.36
N SER A 112 10.45 -2.64 3.07
CA SER A 112 10.92 -4.02 3.31
C SER A 112 12.15 -4.43 2.49
N TRP A 113 12.49 -3.66 1.46
CA TRP A 113 13.70 -3.88 0.65
C TRP A 113 14.95 -3.22 1.25
N THR A 114 14.77 -2.16 2.04
CA THR A 114 15.85 -1.35 2.62
C THR A 114 15.99 -1.53 4.13
N GLU A 115 14.94 -1.98 4.81
CA GLU A 115 14.86 -2.14 6.26
C GLU A 115 14.69 -3.61 6.67
N PRO A 116 15.13 -4.01 7.88
CA PRO A 116 14.89 -5.35 8.38
C PRO A 116 13.40 -5.71 8.42
N LEU A 117 13.03 -6.88 7.91
CA LEU A 117 11.62 -7.33 7.84
C LEU A 117 10.90 -7.32 9.19
N ARG A 118 11.61 -7.58 10.30
CA ARG A 118 11.02 -7.50 11.66
C ARG A 118 10.55 -6.10 12.02
N LEU A 119 11.23 -5.06 11.53
CA LEU A 119 10.84 -3.67 11.76
C LEU A 119 9.57 -3.34 10.95
N THR A 120 9.54 -3.77 9.69
CA THR A 120 8.42 -3.50 8.79
C THR A 120 7.15 -4.24 9.19
N MET A 121 7.25 -5.39 9.86
CA MET A 121 6.08 -6.07 10.46
C MET A 121 5.27 -5.13 11.36
N LYS A 122 5.92 -4.40 12.28
CA LYS A 122 5.21 -3.48 13.18
C LYS A 122 4.49 -2.37 12.40
N GLN A 123 5.15 -1.86 11.35
CA GLN A 123 4.59 -0.81 10.50
C GLN A 123 3.41 -1.30 9.65
N LEU A 124 3.47 -2.55 9.16
CA LEU A 124 2.38 -3.21 8.46
C LEU A 124 1.19 -3.48 9.37
N PHE A 125 1.44 -3.91 10.61
CA PHE A 125 0.37 -4.08 11.60
C PHE A 125 -0.32 -2.75 11.92
N PHE A 126 0.46 -1.66 12.07
CA PHE A 126 -0.10 -0.32 12.24
C PHE A 126 -0.97 0.11 11.04
N SER A 127 -0.53 -0.18 9.81
CA SER A 127 -1.33 0.09 8.60
C SER A 127 -2.62 -0.75 8.57
N TYR A 128 -2.56 -2.01 9.00
CA TYR A 128 -3.73 -2.85 9.21
C TYR A 128 -4.71 -2.23 10.23
N GLU A 129 -4.23 -1.73 11.36
CA GLU A 129 -5.08 -1.09 12.37
C GLU A 129 -5.78 0.16 11.82
N ILE A 130 -5.05 0.99 11.05
CA ILE A 130 -5.64 2.13 10.35
C ILE A 130 -6.77 1.65 9.44
N GLY A 131 -6.52 0.65 8.58
CA GLY A 131 -7.53 0.15 7.66
C GLY A 131 -8.76 -0.43 8.35
N MET A 132 -8.58 -1.08 9.51
CA MET A 132 -9.70 -1.56 10.33
C MET A 132 -10.51 -0.40 10.93
N GLN A 133 -9.86 0.70 11.34
CA GLN A 133 -10.53 1.88 11.91
C GLN A 133 -11.24 2.73 10.86
N THR A 134 -10.68 2.84 9.65
CA THR A 134 -11.24 3.66 8.57
C THR A 134 -12.23 2.90 7.68
N GLY A 135 -12.38 1.58 7.87
CA GLY A 135 -13.23 0.74 7.03
C GLY A 135 -12.60 0.32 5.70
N ALA A 136 -11.32 0.58 5.48
CA ALA A 136 -10.53 0.07 4.35
C ALA A 136 -10.19 -1.42 4.55
N ILE A 137 -11.23 -2.26 4.66
CA ILE A 137 -11.12 -3.68 5.04
C ILE A 137 -10.24 -4.47 4.07
N HIS A 138 -10.34 -4.20 2.77
CA HIS A 138 -9.53 -4.91 1.78
C HIS A 138 -8.03 -4.64 1.99
N ASP A 139 -7.65 -3.36 2.14
CA ASP A 139 -6.27 -2.94 2.34
C ASP A 139 -5.73 -3.42 3.69
N ALA A 140 -6.57 -3.42 4.73
CA ALA A 140 -6.22 -4.02 6.02
C ALA A 140 -5.86 -5.51 5.87
N MET A 141 -6.68 -6.30 5.16
CA MET A 141 -6.36 -7.71 4.95
C MET A 141 -5.07 -7.92 4.14
N MET A 142 -4.79 -7.06 3.16
CA MET A 142 -3.51 -7.11 2.43
C MET A 142 -2.32 -6.82 3.37
N CYS A 143 -2.45 -5.85 4.28
CA CYS A 143 -1.45 -5.56 5.30
C CYS A 143 -1.22 -6.75 6.24
N ALA A 144 -2.30 -7.42 6.67
CA ALA A 144 -2.20 -8.61 7.51
C ALA A 144 -1.47 -9.77 6.82
N ILE A 145 -1.73 -9.97 5.51
CA ILE A 145 -1.01 -10.96 4.71
C ILE A 145 0.49 -10.62 4.66
N ALA A 146 0.82 -9.37 4.32
CA ALA A 146 2.20 -8.90 4.26
C ALA A 146 2.92 -9.04 5.62
N TYR A 147 2.23 -8.72 6.72
CA TYR A 147 2.74 -8.94 8.08
C TYR A 147 3.12 -10.41 8.30
N CYS A 148 2.25 -11.35 7.94
CA CYS A 148 2.52 -12.78 8.10
C CYS A 148 3.69 -13.25 7.22
N TYR A 149 3.76 -12.80 5.96
CA TYR A 149 4.88 -13.13 5.07
C TYR A 149 6.21 -12.60 5.61
N ASN A 150 6.24 -11.35 6.08
CA ASN A 150 7.45 -10.78 6.70
C ASN A 150 7.83 -11.52 7.98
N GLY A 151 6.84 -11.98 8.77
CA GLY A 151 7.07 -12.86 9.92
C GLY A 151 7.75 -14.17 9.55
N PHE A 152 7.25 -14.82 8.49
CA PHE A 152 7.85 -16.06 7.97
C PHE A 152 9.29 -15.85 7.52
N PHE A 153 9.53 -14.89 6.62
CA PHE A 153 10.86 -14.65 6.05
C PHE A 153 11.86 -14.06 7.05
N SER A 154 11.40 -13.46 8.14
CA SER A 154 12.27 -12.96 9.21
C SER A 154 12.56 -13.98 10.33
N GLY A 155 12.07 -15.21 10.16
CA GLY A 155 12.32 -16.33 11.08
C GLY A 155 11.63 -16.16 12.44
N ILE A 156 10.39 -15.65 12.46
CA ILE A 156 9.54 -15.73 13.64
C ILE A 156 9.22 -17.21 13.92
N ASP A 157 9.16 -17.57 15.21
CA ASP A 157 8.77 -18.91 15.65
C ASP A 157 7.46 -19.36 14.98
N LEU A 158 7.47 -20.56 14.38
CA LEU A 158 6.38 -21.03 13.54
C LEU A 158 5.08 -21.26 14.32
N LEU A 159 5.16 -21.69 15.58
CA LEU A 159 3.98 -21.85 16.44
C LEU A 159 3.33 -20.50 16.78
N THR A 160 4.13 -19.45 16.90
CA THR A 160 3.65 -18.07 17.09
C THR A 160 3.03 -17.55 15.80
N LEU A 161 3.71 -17.73 14.67
CA LEU A 161 3.24 -17.27 13.36
C LEU A 161 1.95 -17.98 12.92
N GLU A 162 1.80 -19.27 13.22
CA GLU A 162 0.59 -20.04 12.92
C GLU A 162 -0.64 -19.43 13.59
N LYS A 163 -0.51 -18.98 14.84
CA LYS A 163 -1.60 -18.31 15.57
C LYS A 163 -2.00 -17.00 14.89
N ASP A 164 -1.02 -16.19 14.48
CA ASP A 164 -1.28 -14.94 13.78
C ASP A 164 -1.96 -15.18 12.42
N VAL A 165 -1.44 -16.13 11.64
CA VAL A 165 -2.02 -16.51 10.34
C VAL A 165 -3.46 -17.02 10.51
N ARG A 166 -3.71 -17.89 11.50
CA ARG A 166 -5.05 -18.41 11.77
C ARG A 166 -6.01 -17.27 12.14
N ARG A 167 -5.61 -16.39 13.07
CA ARG A 167 -6.40 -15.22 13.50
C ARG A 167 -6.79 -14.36 12.31
N PHE A 168 -5.83 -13.98 11.45
CA PHE A 168 -6.12 -13.13 10.31
C PHE A 168 -6.97 -13.84 9.26
N ARG A 169 -6.82 -15.15 9.06
CA ARG A 169 -7.68 -15.91 8.13
C ARG A 169 -9.12 -16.04 8.63
N GLU A 170 -9.33 -16.21 9.93
CA GLU A 170 -10.67 -16.17 10.54
C GLU A 170 -11.34 -14.82 10.28
N GLN A 171 -10.60 -13.74 10.49
CA GLN A 171 -11.07 -12.39 10.20
C GLN A 171 -11.36 -12.18 8.70
N MET A 172 -10.48 -12.64 7.79
CA MET A 172 -10.73 -12.58 6.35
C MET A 172 -12.03 -13.31 5.97
N SER A 173 -12.37 -14.41 6.66
CA SER A 173 -13.62 -15.14 6.47
C SER A 173 -14.83 -14.33 6.94
N GLU A 174 -14.76 -13.75 8.14
CA GLU A 174 -15.79 -12.89 8.72
C GLU A 174 -16.15 -11.72 7.78
N TYR A 175 -15.13 -11.06 7.24
CA TYR A 175 -15.29 -9.94 6.31
C TYR A 175 -15.46 -10.37 4.84
N LYS A 176 -15.63 -11.66 4.56
CA LYS A 176 -15.88 -12.24 3.23
C LYS A 176 -14.80 -11.90 2.19
N GLN A 177 -13.56 -11.70 2.63
CA GLN A 177 -12.41 -11.33 1.80
C GLN A 177 -11.78 -12.56 1.12
N LYS A 178 -12.50 -13.15 0.15
CA LYS A 178 -12.08 -14.38 -0.54
C LYS A 178 -10.69 -14.29 -1.16
N VAL A 179 -10.36 -13.17 -1.80
CA VAL A 179 -9.03 -12.95 -2.43
C VAL A 179 -7.91 -13.03 -1.40
N ALA A 180 -8.09 -12.42 -0.23
CA ALA A 180 -7.13 -12.45 0.86
C ALA A 180 -6.95 -13.88 1.43
N ILE A 181 -8.04 -14.65 1.53
CA ILE A 181 -7.97 -16.06 1.93
C ILE A 181 -7.14 -16.86 0.92
N TYR A 182 -7.38 -16.69 -0.39
CA TYR A 182 -6.62 -17.40 -1.41
C TYR A 182 -5.14 -17.03 -1.38
N GLN A 183 -4.81 -15.74 -1.24
CA GLN A 183 -3.43 -15.27 -1.19
C GLN A 183 -2.68 -15.70 0.08
N SER A 184 -3.35 -15.82 1.23
CA SER A 184 -2.74 -16.30 2.47
C SER A 184 -2.61 -17.81 2.58
N THR A 185 -3.34 -18.57 1.75
CA THR A 185 -3.39 -20.05 1.84
C THR A 185 -2.03 -20.72 1.64
N PRO A 186 -1.19 -20.34 0.65
CA PRO A 186 0.14 -20.92 0.49
C PRO A 186 1.01 -20.76 1.74
N LEU A 187 0.99 -19.56 2.34
CA LEU A 187 1.72 -19.30 3.57
C LEU A 187 1.19 -20.13 4.74
N ALA A 188 -0.13 -20.16 4.95
CA ALA A 188 -0.75 -20.94 6.02
C ALA A 188 -0.38 -22.43 5.92
N GLN A 189 -0.45 -23.02 4.73
CA GLN A 189 -0.08 -24.42 4.53
C GLN A 189 1.41 -24.65 4.76
N THR A 190 2.27 -23.71 4.33
CA THR A 190 3.72 -23.81 4.52
C THR A 190 4.08 -23.80 5.99
N VAL A 191 3.50 -22.88 6.77
CA VAL A 191 3.71 -22.80 8.22
C VAL A 191 3.26 -24.10 8.89
N LEU A 192 2.08 -24.63 8.56
CA LEU A 192 1.59 -25.90 9.12
C LEU A 192 2.45 -27.11 8.76
N ASN A 193 3.05 -27.13 7.58
CA ASN A 193 3.90 -28.24 7.14
C ASN A 193 5.31 -28.23 7.76
N LEU A 194 5.74 -27.11 8.33
CA LEU A 194 7.08 -26.92 8.88
C LEU A 194 7.13 -26.94 10.42
N ILE A 195 5.97 -27.06 11.07
CA ILE A 195 5.82 -27.29 12.52
C ILE A 195 5.90 -28.79 12.79
#